data_AF-A0A0B6Z660-F1
#
_entry.id   AF-A0A0B6Z660-F1
#
_cell.length_a   1.000
_cell.length_b   1.000
_cell.length_c   1.000
_cell.angle_alpha   90.00
_cell.angle_beta   90.00
_cell.angle_gamma   90.00
#
_symmetry.space_group_name_H-M   'P 1'
#
loop_
_entity.id
_entity.type
_entity.pdbx_description
1 polymer ?
#
loop_
_entity_poly.entity_id
_entity_poly.type
_entity_poly.pdbx_seq_one_letter_code
_entity_poly.pdbx_strand_id
1 'polypeptide(L)'
;SGIGKETAMELARRGGRVIMGCRDIEKCEKVRQEIILQTTNRNIECRKLDLASYGSIRAFCKSINASESHIDVLINNAGLMMCPKMLTED
;
A
#
# COMPACT_ATOMS: atom_id res chain seq x y z
N SER A 1 4.61 -4.15 -11.51
CA SER A 1 3.99 -5.47 -11.79
C SER A 1 3.83 -6.20 -10.47
N GLY A 2 2.77 -6.99 -10.33
CA GLY A 2 2.51 -7.76 -9.11
C GLY A 2 1.05 -7.69 -8.70
N ILE A 3 0.62 -8.66 -7.90
CA ILE A 3 -0.77 -8.85 -7.48
C ILE A 3 -1.31 -7.56 -6.83
N GLY A 4 -0.56 -6.96 -5.91
CA GLY A 4 -0.99 -5.71 -5.25
C GLY A 4 -1.26 -4.54 -6.19
N LYS A 5 -0.52 -4.38 -7.30
CA LYS A 5 -0.79 -3.33 -8.30
C LYS A 5 -2.11 -3.60 -9.01
N GLU A 6 -2.33 -4.82 -9.48
CA GLU A 6 -3.55 -5.17 -10.21
C GLU A 6 -4.79 -5.10 -9.30
N THR A 7 -4.65 -5.49 -8.02
CA THR A 7 -5.72 -5.31 -7.04
C THR A 7 -6.05 -3.83 -6.81
N ALA A 8 -5.02 -2.98 -6.62
CA ALA A 8 -5.22 -1.54 -6.47
C ALA A 8 -5.87 -0.91 -7.73
N MET A 9 -5.44 -1.34 -8.92
CA MET A 9 -6.01 -0.92 -10.21
C MET A 9 -7.50 -1.26 -10.31
N GLU A 10 -7.87 -2.50 -9.99
CA GLU A 10 -9.26 -2.94 -10.10
C GLU A 10 -10.17 -2.26 -9.08
N LEU A 11 -9.70 -2.07 -7.84
CA LEU A 11 -10.43 -1.28 -6.84
C LEU A 11 -10.60 0.19 -7.30
N ALA A 12 -9.56 0.78 -7.87
CA ALA A 12 -9.61 2.14 -8.39
C ALA A 12 -10.57 2.28 -9.58
N ARG A 13 -10.61 1.30 -10.50
CA ARG A 13 -11.58 1.26 -11.62
C ARG A 13 -13.03 1.27 -11.16
N ARG A 14 -13.30 0.67 -10.00
CA ARG A 14 -14.63 0.64 -9.37
C ARG A 14 -14.94 1.90 -8.56
N GLY A 15 -14.07 2.90 -8.59
CA GLY A 15 -14.23 4.18 -7.88
C GLY A 15 -13.78 4.15 -6.42
N GLY A 16 -13.13 3.08 -5.96
CA GLY A 16 -12.66 2.96 -4.58
C GLY A 16 -11.55 3.96 -4.24
N ARG A 17 -11.52 4.41 -2.98
CA ARG A 17 -10.35 5.08 -2.40
C ARG A 17 -9.33 4.02 -2.02
N VAL A 18 -8.08 4.16 -2.47
CA VAL A 18 -7.03 3.15 -2.27
C VAL A 18 -5.82 3.77 -1.59
N ILE A 19 -5.46 3.23 -0.42
CA ILE A 19 -4.21 3.57 0.27
C ILE A 19 -3.22 2.43 0.05
N MET A 20 -2.15 2.72 -0.68
CA MET A 20 -1.09 1.76 -0.97
C MET A 20 0.04 1.88 0.05
N GLY A 21 0.19 0.86 0.89
CA GLY A 21 1.32 0.71 1.81
C GLY A 21 2.55 0.16 1.09
N CYS A 22 3.68 0.88 1.16
CA CYS A 22 4.87 0.52 0.38
C CYS A 22 6.18 0.93 1.09
N ARG A 23 7.22 0.11 0.90
CA ARG A 23 8.57 0.39 1.41
C ARG A 23 9.26 1.51 0.64
N ASP A 24 9.16 1.50 -0.68
CA ASP A 24 9.78 2.49 -1.56
C ASP A 24 8.69 3.43 -2.10
N ILE A 25 8.61 4.63 -1.54
CA ILE A 25 7.56 5.61 -1.86
C ILE A 25 7.68 6.13 -3.28
N GLU A 26 8.89 6.26 -3.81
CA GLU A 26 9.10 6.75 -5.18
C GLU A 26 8.58 5.75 -6.21
N LYS A 27 8.87 4.45 -6.01
CA LYS A 27 8.30 3.39 -6.86
C LYS A 27 6.79 3.31 -6.73
N CYS A 28 6.28 3.47 -5.52
CA CYS A 28 4.86 3.47 -5.22
C CYS A 28 4.13 4.61 -5.93
N GLU A 29 4.73 5.80 -5.95
CA GLU A 29 4.19 6.98 -6.61
C GLU A 29 4.13 6.81 -8.13
N LYS A 30 5.13 6.19 -8.75
CA LYS A 30 5.07 5.83 -10.18
C LYS A 30 3.88 4.92 -10.47
N VAL A 31 3.67 3.89 -9.65
CA VAL A 31 2.51 2.99 -9.77
C VAL A 31 1.20 3.74 -9.57
N ARG A 32 1.14 4.67 -8.61
CA ARG A 32 -0.03 5.52 -8.38
C ARG A 32 -0.40 6.33 -9.61
N GLN A 33 0.58 7.00 -10.24
CA GLN A 33 0.36 7.77 -11.46
C GLN A 33 -0.16 6.87 -12.60
N GLU A 34 0.41 5.68 -12.77
CA GLU A 34 -0.09 4.72 -13.76
C GLU A 34 -1.55 4.33 -13.51
N ILE A 35 -1.93 4.06 -12.25
CA ILE A 35 -3.32 3.72 -11.92
C ILE A 35 -4.25 4.90 -12.15
N ILE A 36 -3.86 6.12 -11.76
CA ILE A 36 -4.67 7.32 -12.00
C ILE A 36 -4.89 7.53 -13.50
N LEU A 37 -3.85 7.38 -14.32
CA LEU A 37 -3.96 7.52 -15.78
C LEU A 37 -4.89 6.47 -16.40
N GLN A 38 -4.89 5.25 -15.89
CA GLN A 38 -5.71 4.15 -16.45
C GLN A 38 -7.15 4.12 -15.95
N THR A 39 -7.43 4.73 -14.79
CA THR A 39 -8.74 4.65 -14.13
C THR A 39 -9.44 6.00 -14.02
N THR A 40 -8.72 7.10 -14.24
CA THR A 40 -9.17 8.48 -13.97
C THR A 40 -9.49 8.76 -12.49
N ASN A 41 -9.34 7.78 -11.61
CA ASN A 41 -9.62 7.90 -10.19
C ASN A 41 -8.40 8.47 -9.45
N ARG A 42 -8.54 9.67 -8.85
CA ARG A 42 -7.47 10.37 -8.13
C ARG A 42 -7.43 10.06 -6.64
N ASN A 43 -8.38 9.28 -6.11
CA ASN A 43 -8.49 8.92 -4.70
C ASN A 43 -7.52 7.79 -4.32
N ILE A 44 -6.27 7.93 -4.72
CA ILE A 44 -5.22 6.94 -4.50
C ILE A 44 -4.07 7.64 -3.79
N GLU A 45 -3.59 7.06 -2.70
CA GLU A 45 -2.51 7.59 -1.86
C GLU A 45 -1.41 6.55 -1.64
N CYS A 46 -0.16 7.00 -1.64
CA CYS A 46 0.99 6.19 -1.23
C CYS A 46 1.34 6.52 0.22
N ARG A 47 1.51 5.50 1.06
CA ARG A 47 1.96 5.68 2.45
C ARG A 47 3.09 4.72 2.77
N LYS A 48 4.11 5.23 3.48
CA LYS A 48 5.29 4.44 3.84
C LYS A 48 4.88 3.33 4.80
N LEU A 49 5.19 2.09 4.43
CA LEU A 49 4.98 0.91 5.26
C LEU A 49 6.07 -0.12 4.98
N ASP A 50 6.89 -0.38 5.98
CA ASP A 50 7.79 -1.52 6.01
C ASP A 50 7.29 -2.56 7.01
N LEU A 51 6.91 -3.73 6.51
CA LEU A 51 6.42 -4.83 7.35
C LEU A 51 7.55 -5.59 8.05
N ALA A 52 8.82 -5.31 7.73
CA ALA A 52 9.96 -5.86 8.45
C ALA A 52 10.33 -5.04 9.72
N SER A 53 9.58 -3.98 10.05
CA SER A 53 9.82 -3.11 11.20
C SER A 53 8.51 -2.84 11.93
N TYR A 54 8.37 -3.29 13.18
CA TYR A 54 7.16 -3.01 13.95
C TYR A 54 7.02 -1.52 14.24
N GLY A 55 8.12 -0.77 14.35
CA GLY A 55 8.12 0.68 14.40
C GLY A 55 7.41 1.31 13.20
N SER A 56 7.75 0.87 11.99
CA SER A 56 7.06 1.32 10.77
C SER A 56 5.58 0.92 10.75
N ILE A 57 5.24 -0.29 11.20
CA ILE A 57 3.84 -0.75 11.27
C ILE A 57 3.04 0.15 12.22
N ARG A 58 3.54 0.38 13.44
CA ARG A 58 2.88 1.23 14.44
C ARG A 58 2.69 2.66 13.94
N ALA A 59 3.70 3.24 13.30
CA ALA A 59 3.62 4.58 12.72
C ALA A 59 2.56 4.67 11.61
N PHE A 60 2.51 3.68 10.72
CA PHE A 60 1.49 3.59 9.68
C PHE A 60 0.08 3.46 10.27
N CYS A 61 -0.13 2.55 11.23
CA CYS A 61 -1.42 2.38 11.89
C CYS A 61 -1.87 3.66 12.60
N LYS A 62 -0.95 4.36 13.29
CA LYS A 62 -1.26 5.65 13.93
C LYS A 62 -1.72 6.69 12.92
N SER A 63 -1.05 6.77 11.77
CA SER A 63 -1.45 7.67 10.68
C SER A 63 -2.83 7.31 10.12
N ILE A 64 -3.11 6.03 9.86
CA ILE A 64 -4.41 5.56 9.37
C ILE A 64 -5.52 5.90 10.36
N ASN A 65 -5.38 5.53 11.64
CA ASN A 65 -6.38 5.79 12.67
C ASN A 65 -6.65 7.29 12.90
N ALA A 66 -5.68 8.16 12.58
CA ALA A 66 -5.83 9.60 12.71
C ALA A 66 -6.49 10.26 11.48
N SER A 67 -6.44 9.62 10.30
CA SER A 67 -6.87 10.22 9.03
C SER A 67 -8.09 9.55 8.40
N GLU A 68 -8.29 8.26 8.69
CA GLU A 68 -9.39 7.47 8.14
C GLU A 68 -10.30 7.05 9.30
N SER A 69 -11.59 7.36 9.19
CA SER A 69 -12.60 6.99 10.20
C SER A 69 -13.04 5.52 10.07
N HIS A 70 -12.84 4.92 8.89
CA HIS A 70 -13.25 3.56 8.57
C HIS A 70 -12.34 2.95 7.51
N ILE A 71 -12.21 1.62 7.52
CA ILE A 71 -11.52 0.84 6.49
C ILE A 71 -12.44 -0.31 6.09
N ASP A 72 -12.92 -0.30 4.83
CA ASP A 72 -13.83 -1.33 4.34
C ASP A 72 -13.11 -2.67 4.09
N VAL A 73 -11.86 -2.62 3.61
CA VAL A 73 -11.08 -3.80 3.21
C VAL A 73 -9.60 -3.61 3.54
N LEU A 74 -8.98 -4.64 4.13
CA LEU A 74 -7.53 -4.74 4.31
C LEU A 74 -6.99 -5.89 3.45
N ILE A 75 -5.99 -5.60 2.60
CA ILE A 75 -5.35 -6.60 1.74
C ILE A 75 -3.91 -6.83 2.20
N ASN A 76 -3.68 -7.96 2.87
CA ASN A 76 -2.35 -8.41 3.28
C ASN A 76 -1.61 -9.06 2.09
N ASN A 77 -1.12 -8.23 1.18
CA ASN A 77 -0.48 -8.67 -0.08
C ASN A 77 1.05 -8.79 -0.01
N ALA A 78 1.71 -8.17 0.97
CA ALA A 78 3.16 -8.19 1.02
C ALA A 78 3.68 -9.61 1.26
N GLY A 79 4.53 -10.09 0.34
CA GLY A 79 5.10 -11.43 0.38
C GLY A 79 6.56 -11.41 -0.05
N LEU A 80 7.31 -12.39 0.47
CA LEU A 80 8.68 -12.68 0.08
C LEU A 80 8.70 -14.07 -0.57
N MET A 81 9.47 -14.23 -1.64
CA MET A 81 9.73 -15.53 -2.26
C MET A 81 11.24 -15.76 -2.28
N MET A 82 11.69 -16.93 -1.84
CA MET A 82 13.11 -17.34 -1.86
C MET A 82 14.08 -16.33 -1.22
N CYS A 83 13.73 -15.77 -0.06
CA CYS A 83 14.62 -14.88 0.70
C CYS A 83 15.30 -15.64 1.85
N PRO A 84 16.57 -15.32 2.18
CA PRO A 84 17.21 -15.81 3.40
C PRO A 84 16.38 -15.47 4.64
N LYS A 85 16.49 -16.30 5.70
CA LYS A 85 15.86 -15.99 6.98
C LYS A 85 16.40 -14.65 7.49
N MET A 86 15.50 -13.73 7.76
CA MET A 86 15.78 -12.45 8.41
C MET A 86 14.83 -12.27 9.58
N LEU A 87 15.28 -11.55 10.60
CA LEU A 87 14.43 -11.08 11.69
C LEU A 87 13.94 -9.68 11.36
N THR A 88 12.87 -9.26 12.03
CA THR A 88 12.48 -7.86 12.06
C THR A 88 13.61 -7.01 12.65
N GLU A 89 13.63 -5.72 12.30
CA GLU A 89 14.60 -4.77 12.87
C GLU A 89 14.54 -4.74 14.41
N ASP A 90 13.33 -4.86 14.94
CA ASP A 90 12.97 -4.86 16.36
C ASP A 90 12.34 -6.18 16.83
#